data_AF-A0A7X6N2Z8-F1
#
_entry.id   AF-A0A7X6N2Z8-F1
#
_cell.length_a   1.000
_cell.length_b   1.000
_cell.length_c   1.000
_cell.angle_alpha   90.00
_cell.angle_beta   90.00
_cell.angle_gamma   90.00
#
_symmetry.space_group_name_H-M   'P 1'
#
loop_
_entity.id
_entity.type
_entity.pdbx_description
1 polymer ?
#
loop_
_entity_poly.entity_id
_entity_poly.type
_entity_poly.pdbx_seq_one_letter_code
_entity_poly.pdbx_strand_id
1 'polypeptide(L)'
;MKKNNNNKLIKLIKILTVTFALMMAIVATNNKHAEASVASDKATIFWAAQRYYHWDGSQQYYLNRIITRESGWNINARNGRYYGLFQTTNVWGRNALDQGWQGMNYIRARYGSPYWAWMHILRTGWY
;
A
#
# COMPACT_ATOMS: atom_id res chain seq x y z
N MET A 1 37.93 -27.20 -35.83
CA MET A 1 37.91 -26.32 -34.62
C MET A 1 36.52 -25.75 -34.20
N LYS A 2 35.36 -26.17 -34.76
CA LYS A 2 34.03 -25.58 -34.42
C LYS A 2 33.36 -26.03 -33.10
N LYS A 3 33.71 -27.20 -32.53
CA LYS A 3 33.01 -27.79 -31.36
C LYS A 3 33.12 -26.99 -30.04
N ASN A 4 34.19 -26.22 -29.85
CA ASN A 4 34.45 -25.52 -28.58
C ASN A 4 33.53 -24.31 -28.36
N ASN A 5 33.14 -23.63 -29.45
CA ASN A 5 32.28 -22.44 -29.38
C ASN A 5 30.84 -22.80 -29.01
N ASN A 6 30.33 -23.94 -29.48
CA ASN A 6 28.99 -24.41 -29.14
C ASN A 6 28.89 -24.79 -27.65
N ASN A 7 29.93 -25.40 -27.08
CA ASN A 7 29.97 -25.73 -25.66
C ASN A 7 30.06 -24.48 -24.77
N LYS A 8 30.81 -23.46 -25.20
CA LYS A 8 30.86 -22.16 -24.53
C LYS A 8 29.50 -21.45 -24.60
N LEU A 9 28.85 -21.46 -25.77
CA LEU A 9 27.53 -20.86 -25.97
C LEU A 9 26.46 -21.55 -25.13
N ILE A 10 26.43 -22.89 -25.07
CA ILE A 10 25.50 -23.65 -24.23
C ILE A 10 25.73 -23.35 -22.74
N LYS A 11 26.99 -23.28 -22.28
CA LYS A 11 27.30 -22.88 -20.91
C LYS A 11 26.83 -21.45 -20.62
N LEU A 12 27.05 -20.52 -21.54
CA LEU A 12 26.62 -19.14 -21.40
C LEU A 12 25.09 -19.01 -21.33
N ILE A 13 24.37 -19.71 -22.21
CA ILE A 13 22.90 -19.74 -22.20
C ILE A 13 22.38 -20.31 -20.87
N LYS A 14 22.98 -21.39 -20.36
CA LYS A 14 22.61 -21.96 -19.06
C LYS A 14 22.86 -20.99 -17.89
N ILE A 15 23.96 -20.24 -17.91
CA ILE A 15 24.23 -19.22 -16.90
C ILE A 15 23.20 -18.08 -16.98
N LEU A 16 22.86 -17.65 -18.20
CA LEU A 16 21.88 -16.57 -18.41
C LEU A 16 20.47 -16.97 -17.95
N THR A 17 20.04 -18.20 -18.22
CA THR A 17 18.71 -18.68 -17.80
C THR A 17 18.62 -18.87 -16.29
N VAL A 18 19.66 -19.39 -15.64
CA VAL A 18 19.70 -19.54 -14.18
C VAL A 18 19.68 -18.18 -13.47
N THR A 19 20.45 -17.21 -13.96
CA THR A 19 20.48 -15.86 -13.37
C THR A 19 19.15 -15.13 -13.53
N PHE A 20 18.50 -15.25 -14.68
CA PHE A 20 17.15 -14.69 -14.88
C PHE A 20 16.11 -15.30 -13.93
N ALA A 21 16.11 -16.64 -13.78
CA ALA A 21 15.21 -17.31 -12.85
C ALA A 21 15.43 -16.87 -11.39
N LEU A 22 16.68 -16.67 -10.98
CA LEU A 22 17.02 -16.17 -9.65
C LEU A 22 16.52 -14.73 -9.43
N MET A 23 16.68 -13.84 -10.42
CA MET A 23 16.14 -12.48 -10.35
C MET A 23 14.62 -12.49 -10.20
N MET A 24 13.91 -13.33 -10.96
CA MET A 24 12.45 -13.46 -10.86
C MET A 24 12.01 -13.95 -9.47
N ALA A 25 12.74 -14.90 -8.88
CA ALA A 25 12.46 -15.36 -7.52
C ALA A 25 12.62 -14.24 -6.48
N ILE A 26 13.69 -13.45 -6.58
CA ILE A 26 13.94 -12.30 -5.68
C ILE A 26 12.83 -11.24 -5.82
N VAL A 27 12.42 -10.92 -7.04
CA VAL A 27 11.31 -9.98 -7.29
C VAL A 27 10.01 -10.51 -6.69
N ALA A 28 9.70 -11.80 -6.89
CA ALA A 28 8.50 -12.41 -6.34
C ALA A 28 8.48 -12.42 -4.80
N THR A 29 9.62 -12.67 -4.14
CA THR A 29 9.69 -12.61 -2.67
C THR A 29 9.48 -11.19 -2.15
N ASN A 30 10.08 -10.18 -2.79
CA ASN A 30 9.92 -8.79 -2.38
C ASN A 30 8.46 -8.33 -2.47
N ASN A 31 7.75 -8.73 -3.53
CA ASN A 31 6.33 -8.43 -3.69
C ASN A 31 5.49 -9.08 -2.58
N LYS A 32 5.76 -10.35 -2.24
CA LYS A 32 5.07 -11.02 -1.12
C LYS A 32 5.30 -10.31 0.22
N HIS A 33 6.51 -9.84 0.48
CA HIS A 33 6.81 -9.06 1.69
C HIS A 33 6.06 -7.72 1.71
N ALA A 34 5.97 -7.02 0.58
CA ALA A 34 5.22 -5.79 0.46
C ALA A 34 3.72 -6.01 0.69
N GLU A 35 3.13 -7.03 0.08
CA GLU A 35 1.72 -7.41 0.30
C GLU A 35 1.43 -7.76 1.77
N ALA A 36 2.33 -8.52 2.41
CA ALA A 36 2.22 -8.84 3.83
C ALA A 36 2.26 -7.59 4.73
N SER A 37 3.14 -6.62 4.40
CA SER A 37 3.20 -5.35 5.14
C SER A 37 1.91 -4.54 5.00
N VAL A 38 1.35 -4.45 3.78
CA VAL A 38 0.07 -3.79 3.52
C VAL A 38 -1.08 -4.48 4.27
N ALA A 39 -1.09 -5.80 4.32
CA ALA A 39 -2.10 -6.56 5.07
C ALA A 39 -2.02 -6.29 6.58
N SER A 40 -0.81 -6.19 7.13
CA SER A 40 -0.59 -5.79 8.52
C SER A 40 -1.08 -4.37 8.80
N ASP A 41 -0.74 -3.41 7.94
CA ASP A 41 -1.16 -2.00 8.08
C ASP A 41 -2.68 -1.86 8.02
N LYS A 42 -3.35 -2.59 7.11
CA LYS A 42 -4.81 -2.70 7.04
C LYS A 42 -5.40 -3.19 8.36
N ALA A 43 -4.87 -4.29 8.88
CA ALA A 43 -5.36 -4.88 10.13
C ALA A 43 -5.22 -3.91 11.31
N THR A 44 -4.07 -3.23 11.42
CA THR A 44 -3.83 -2.21 12.46
C THR A 44 -4.84 -1.06 12.38
N ILE A 45 -5.07 -0.51 11.19
CA ILE A 45 -6.00 0.61 11.01
C ILE A 45 -7.45 0.18 11.23
N PHE A 46 -7.88 -0.99 10.74
CA PHE A 46 -9.24 -1.47 10.95
C PHE A 46 -9.52 -1.82 12.41
N TRP A 47 -8.54 -2.41 13.11
CA TRP A 47 -8.64 -2.61 14.55
C TRP A 47 -8.85 -1.28 15.28
N ALA A 48 -8.08 -0.25 14.95
CA ALA A 48 -8.24 1.08 15.55
C ALA A 48 -9.58 1.74 15.18
N ALA A 49 -10.00 1.64 13.92
CA ALA A 49 -11.29 2.13 13.43
C ALA A 49 -12.46 1.53 14.25
N GLN A 50 -12.45 0.21 14.45
CA GLN A 50 -13.46 -0.47 15.25
C GLN A 50 -13.40 -0.06 16.72
N ARG A 51 -12.20 -0.05 17.31
CA ARG A 51 -12.00 0.09 18.76
C ARG A 51 -12.32 1.49 19.28
N TYR A 52 -12.05 2.52 18.48
CA TYR A 52 -12.07 3.91 18.93
C TYR A 52 -13.08 4.79 18.20
N TYR A 53 -13.52 4.41 17.00
CA TYR A 53 -14.52 5.17 16.23
C TYR A 53 -15.84 4.42 16.07
N HIS A 54 -15.91 3.17 16.54
CA HIS A 54 -17.05 2.26 16.31
C HIS A 54 -17.38 2.08 14.83
N TRP A 55 -16.35 2.18 13.97
CA TRP A 55 -16.45 1.97 12.55
C TRP A 55 -16.29 0.48 12.26
N ASP A 56 -17.44 -0.17 12.10
CA ASP A 56 -17.57 -1.58 11.75
C ASP A 56 -17.15 -1.89 10.31
N GLY A 57 -17.33 -3.15 9.90
CA GLY A 57 -16.98 -3.62 8.55
C GLY A 57 -17.58 -2.77 7.42
N SER A 58 -18.77 -2.19 7.61
CA SER A 58 -19.39 -1.30 6.62
C SER A 58 -18.60 0.00 6.48
N GLN A 59 -18.21 0.63 7.59
CA GLN A 59 -17.38 1.83 7.55
C GLN A 59 -15.93 1.54 7.12
N GLN A 60 -15.38 0.40 7.53
CA GLN A 60 -14.04 -0.06 7.13
C GLN A 60 -13.95 -0.31 5.62
N TYR A 61 -15.04 -0.77 4.98
CA TYR A 61 -15.11 -0.87 3.53
C TYR A 61 -14.86 0.48 2.85
N TYR A 62 -15.52 1.56 3.32
CA TYR A 62 -15.30 2.90 2.78
C TYR A 62 -13.94 3.46 3.15
N LEU A 63 -13.45 3.19 4.36
CA LEU A 63 -12.09 3.56 4.77
C LEU A 63 -11.04 2.94 3.84
N ASN A 64 -11.22 1.66 3.49
CA ASN A 64 -10.37 0.96 2.52
C ASN A 64 -10.40 1.62 1.14
N ARG A 65 -11.59 2.02 0.67
CA ARG A 65 -11.76 2.71 -0.63
C ARG A 65 -11.04 4.04 -0.65
N ILE A 66 -11.15 4.82 0.43
CA ILE A 66 -10.47 6.10 0.61
C ILE A 66 -8.95 5.89 0.55
N ILE A 67 -8.38 5.06 1.44
CA ILE A 67 -6.92 4.84 1.51
C ILE A 67 -6.37 4.28 0.18
N THR A 68 -7.11 3.38 -0.46
CA THR A 68 -6.73 2.83 -1.77
C THR A 68 -6.66 3.92 -2.83
N ARG A 69 -7.61 4.86 -2.84
CA ARG A 69 -7.60 5.99 -3.77
C ARG A 69 -6.44 6.94 -3.52
N GLU A 70 -6.19 7.27 -2.25
CA GLU A 70 -5.19 8.27 -1.87
C GLU A 70 -3.76 7.78 -2.05
N SER A 71 -3.48 6.52 -1.71
CA SER A 71 -2.10 6.02 -1.66
C SER A 71 -1.93 4.61 -2.23
N GLY A 72 -3.00 3.91 -2.60
CA GLY A 72 -2.92 2.49 -2.92
C GLY A 72 -2.41 1.64 -1.75
N TRP A 73 -2.62 2.11 -0.51
CA TRP A 73 -2.01 1.55 0.71
C TRP A 73 -0.48 1.66 0.80
N ASN A 74 0.15 2.53 0.02
CA ASN A 74 1.56 2.84 0.19
C ASN A 74 1.75 3.84 1.34
N ILE A 75 2.23 3.35 2.49
CA ILE A 75 2.53 4.15 3.69
C ILE A 75 3.57 5.27 3.47
N ASN A 76 4.34 5.17 2.39
CA ASN A 76 5.35 6.14 1.97
C ASN A 76 4.92 6.95 0.74
N ALA A 77 3.65 6.86 0.31
CA ALA A 77 3.13 7.64 -0.81
C ALA A 77 3.35 9.14 -0.59
N ARG A 78 3.74 9.87 -1.65
CA ARG A 78 4.01 11.30 -1.57
C ARG A 78 3.53 12.02 -2.82
N ASN A 79 2.75 13.07 -2.60
CA ASN A 79 2.30 13.99 -3.65
C ASN A 79 2.48 15.44 -3.16
N GLY A 80 3.58 16.09 -3.56
CA GLY A 80 3.94 17.41 -3.06
C GLY A 80 4.07 17.43 -1.53
N ARG A 81 3.19 18.19 -0.87
CA ARG A 81 3.12 18.31 0.60
C ARG A 81 2.31 17.21 1.29
N TYR A 82 1.58 16.39 0.54
CA TYR A 82 0.74 15.33 1.05
C TYR A 82 1.53 14.02 1.17
N TYR A 83 1.33 13.30 2.27
CA TYR A 83 2.12 12.11 2.59
C TYR A 83 1.26 10.97 3.16
N GLY A 84 1.67 9.74 2.87
CA GLY A 84 1.20 8.53 3.51
C GLY A 84 -0.19 8.07 3.09
N LEU A 85 -0.78 7.22 3.92
CA LEU A 85 -1.98 6.43 3.62
C LEU A 85 -3.20 7.29 3.26
N PHE A 86 -3.36 8.41 3.95
CA PHE A 86 -4.49 9.33 3.80
C PHE A 86 -4.14 10.61 3.03
N GLN A 87 -2.91 10.71 2.50
CA GLN A 87 -2.41 11.90 1.81
C GLN A 87 -2.69 13.19 2.60
N THR A 88 -2.36 13.19 3.90
CA THR A 88 -2.51 14.35 4.79
C THR A 88 -1.22 15.19 4.81
N THR A 89 -1.35 16.46 5.21
CA THR A 89 -0.19 17.31 5.52
C THR A 89 0.25 17.14 6.98
N ASN A 90 1.51 17.46 7.30
CA ASN A 90 2.03 17.48 8.68
C ASN A 90 1.84 16.14 9.42
N VAL A 91 2.22 15.04 8.77
CA VAL A 91 2.02 13.70 9.30
C VAL A 91 2.79 13.50 10.61
N TRP A 92 2.09 13.06 11.65
CA TRP A 92 2.63 12.92 13.02
C TRP A 92 3.68 11.81 13.13
N GLY A 93 3.53 10.74 12.35
CA GLY A 93 4.42 9.58 12.37
C GLY A 93 4.40 8.79 11.07
N ARG A 94 5.40 7.93 10.88
CA ARG A 94 5.59 7.19 9.62
C ARG A 94 5.02 5.76 9.65
N ASN A 95 4.47 5.31 10.77
CA ASN A 95 3.82 4.00 10.89
C ASN A 95 2.31 4.09 10.60
N ALA A 96 1.68 2.94 10.36
CA ALA A 96 0.28 2.87 9.95
C ALA A 96 -0.69 3.39 11.02
N LEU A 97 -0.35 3.19 12.30
CA LEU A 97 -1.22 3.61 13.40
C LEU A 97 -1.27 5.13 13.52
N ASP A 98 -0.13 5.81 13.46
CA ASP A 98 -0.07 7.29 13.53
C ASP A 98 -0.78 7.94 12.34
N GLN A 99 -0.55 7.43 11.13
CA GLN A 99 -1.23 7.90 9.92
C GLN A 99 -2.73 7.58 9.97
N GLY A 100 -3.09 6.40 10.50
CA GLY A 100 -4.44 5.97 10.79
C GLY A 100 -5.16 6.95 11.71
N TRP A 101 -4.54 7.31 12.84
CA TRP A 101 -5.10 8.27 13.77
C TRP A 101 -5.37 9.61 13.13
N GLN A 102 -4.40 10.15 12.40
CA GLN A 102 -4.55 11.43 11.76
C GLN A 102 -5.68 11.43 10.73
N GLY A 103 -5.70 10.43 9.83
CA GLY A 103 -6.70 10.31 8.78
C GLY A 103 -8.11 10.06 9.31
N MET A 104 -8.25 9.15 10.27
CA MET A 104 -9.55 8.85 10.88
C MET A 104 -10.09 10.01 11.72
N ASN A 105 -9.24 10.73 12.46
CA ASN A 105 -9.64 11.95 13.17
C ASN A 105 -10.18 13.01 12.21
N TYR A 106 -9.48 13.22 11.09
CA TYR A 106 -9.92 14.15 10.06
C TYR A 106 -11.26 13.74 9.44
N ILE A 107 -11.42 12.47 9.07
CA ILE A 107 -12.68 11.93 8.53
C ILE A 107 -13.82 12.14 9.53
N ARG A 108 -13.60 11.79 10.81
CA ARG A 108 -14.60 11.93 11.86
C ARG A 108 -15.00 13.39 12.06
N ALA A 109 -14.04 14.30 12.13
CA ALA A 109 -14.28 15.72 12.36
C ALA A 109 -15.00 16.40 11.19
N ARG A 110 -14.64 16.07 9.95
CA ARG A 110 -15.15 16.76 8.76
C ARG A 110 -16.40 16.12 8.16
N TYR A 111 -16.51 14.80 8.23
CA TYR A 111 -17.55 14.02 7.54
C TYR A 111 -18.40 13.16 8.47
N GLY A 112 -17.99 13.00 9.73
CA GLY A 112 -18.66 12.13 10.69
C GLY A 112 -18.33 10.64 10.51
N SER A 113 -18.23 10.14 9.27
CA SER A 113 -17.90 8.74 8.98
C SER A 113 -17.19 8.52 7.63
N PRO A 114 -16.49 7.38 7.43
CA PRO A 114 -15.89 7.00 6.16
C PRO A 114 -16.90 6.95 5.01
N TYR A 115 -18.13 6.50 5.25
CA TYR A 115 -19.20 6.52 4.25
C TYR A 115 -19.42 7.94 3.69
N TRP A 116 -19.64 8.91 4.57
CA TRP A 116 -19.93 10.29 4.15
C TRP A 116 -18.70 10.96 3.51
N ALA A 117 -17.49 10.64 3.97
CA ALA A 117 -16.27 11.08 3.32
C ALA A 117 -16.18 10.52 1.89
N TRP A 118 -16.43 9.22 1.70
CA TRP A 118 -16.41 8.61 0.36
C TRP A 118 -17.46 9.23 -0.58
N MET A 119 -18.68 9.49 -0.09
CA MET A 119 -19.70 10.19 -0.88
C MET A 119 -19.27 11.61 -1.26
N HIS A 120 -18.53 12.30 -0.39
CA HIS A 120 -17.95 13.61 -0.70
C HIS A 120 -16.86 13.52 -1.79
N ILE A 121 -15.99 12.50 -1.73
CA ILE A 121 -14.97 12.23 -2.77
C ILE A 121 -15.64 12.01 -4.12
N LEU A 122 -16.70 11.20 -4.19
CA LEU A 122 -17.40 10.94 -5.45
C LEU A 122 -17.98 12.20 -6.08
N ARG A 123 -18.37 13.18 -5.26
CA ARG A 123 -18.95 14.45 -5.72
C ARG A 123 -17.90 15.50 -6.11
N THR A 124 -16.77 15.54 -5.41
CA THR A 124 -15.83 16.67 -5.47
C THR A 124 -14.42 16.31 -5.93
N GLY A 125 -14.08 15.02 -5.92
CA GLY A 125 -12.72 14.53 -6.19
C GLY A 125 -11.74 14.69 -5.02
N TRP A 126 -12.18 15.15 -3.84
CA TRP A 126 -11.34 15.28 -2.65
C TRP A 126 -12.15 14.99 -1.37
N TYR A 127 -11.47 14.88 -0.22
CA TYR A 127 -12.06 14.94 1.11
C TYR A 127 -11.07 15.59 2.08
#